data_AF-A0A7C3GTJ5-F1
#
_entry.id   AF-A0A7C3GTJ5-F1
#
_cell.length_a   1.000
_cell.length_b   1.000
_cell.length_c   1.000
_cell.angle_alpha   90.00
_cell.angle_beta   90.00
_cell.angle_gamma   90.00
#
_symmetry.space_group_name_H-M   'P 1'
#
loop_
_entity.id
_entity.type
_entity.pdbx_description
1 polymer ?
#
loop_
_entity_poly.entity_id
_entity_poly.type
_entity_poly.pdbx_seq_one_letter_code
_entity_poly.pdbx_strand_id
1 'polypeptide(L)'
;MENFQKKLNKILDKYQDYERIQKYLKKLDAQLKKGYKDLDKLEKILDKQGQDVENLEGLSLKGIFHKILGSKKEQEGKERQEYLQAALKRNEHKKSLELLEYEKKILVEKLAKLKDIPTQAELLIQQRESDLMKSGTPVGMRILTIAKQIDQSRHLKREIKEAIDAGEEAMVLLAEMEQYLRSARNWGNWDMMGGRGMSSYVKHSNIDKARARLHKTQHLLNRFENELRDVYNPHQLNLSLNLDSFTRFIDIFF
;
A
#
# COMPACT_ATOMS: atom_id res chain seq x y z
N MET A 1 -7.57 -34.01 25.56
CA MET A 1 -7.94 -33.77 24.15
C MET A 1 -8.37 -32.32 23.89
N GLU A 2 -9.38 -31.80 24.60
CA GLU A 2 -9.89 -30.43 24.33
C GLU A 2 -8.84 -29.32 24.55
N ASN A 3 -8.04 -29.42 25.61
CA ASN A 3 -6.98 -28.44 25.89
C ASN A 3 -5.87 -28.45 24.82
N PHE A 4 -5.55 -29.64 24.28
CA PHE A 4 -4.58 -29.79 23.19
C PHE A 4 -5.10 -29.14 21.91
N GLN A 5 -6.34 -29.43 21.51
CA GLN A 5 -6.93 -28.83 20.31
C GLN A 5 -7.03 -27.30 20.43
N LYS A 6 -7.40 -26.77 21.59
CA LYS A 6 -7.39 -25.31 21.85
C LYS A 6 -5.99 -24.71 21.69
N LYS A 7 -4.96 -25.38 22.22
CA LYS A 7 -3.55 -24.96 22.06
C LYS A 7 -3.11 -24.99 20.60
N LEU A 8 -3.38 -26.08 19.88
CA LEU A 8 -3.05 -26.23 18.46
C LEU A 8 -3.71 -25.12 17.64
N ASN A 9 -5.02 -24.91 17.83
CA ASN A 9 -5.76 -23.84 17.17
C ASN A 9 -5.11 -22.46 17.36
N LYS A 10 -4.74 -22.11 18.60
CA LYS A 10 -4.08 -20.83 18.90
C LYS A 10 -2.71 -20.69 18.22
N ILE A 11 -1.96 -21.79 18.08
CA ILE A 11 -0.68 -21.78 17.38
C ILE A 11 -0.88 -21.66 15.86
N LEU A 12 -1.86 -22.37 15.28
CA LEU A 12 -2.22 -22.24 13.87
C LEU A 12 -2.67 -20.82 13.51
N ASP A 13 -3.45 -20.18 14.38
CA ASP A 13 -3.87 -18.79 14.16
C ASP A 13 -2.66 -17.84 14.13
N LYS A 14 -1.67 -18.06 15.01
CA LYS A 14 -0.40 -17.29 14.99
C LYS A 14 0.48 -17.63 13.79
N TYR A 15 0.43 -18.88 13.32
CA TYR A 15 1.20 -19.33 12.16
C TYR A 15 0.69 -18.65 10.88
N GLN A 16 -0.64 -18.51 10.73
CA GLN A 16 -1.23 -17.71 9.66
C GLN A 16 -0.80 -16.24 9.74
N ASP A 17 -0.75 -15.63 10.93
CA ASP A 17 -0.21 -14.28 11.09
C ASP A 17 1.24 -14.16 10.62
N TYR A 18 2.06 -15.17 10.94
CA TYR A 18 3.45 -15.24 10.49
C TYR A 18 3.54 -15.31 8.96
N GLU A 19 2.78 -16.19 8.31
CA GLU A 19 2.76 -16.34 6.85
C GLU A 19 2.31 -15.06 6.16
N ARG A 20 1.25 -14.43 6.67
CA ARG A 20 0.74 -13.15 6.17
C ARG A 20 1.78 -12.03 6.26
N ILE A 21 2.43 -11.86 7.42
CA ILE A 21 3.48 -10.84 7.59
C ILE A 21 4.64 -11.12 6.63
N GLN A 22 5.08 -12.37 6.48
CA GLN A 22 6.11 -12.73 5.50
C GLN A 22 5.71 -12.37 4.07
N LYS A 23 4.48 -12.70 3.67
CA LYS A 23 3.98 -12.40 2.33
C LYS A 23 3.93 -10.90 2.08
N TYR A 24 3.46 -10.13 3.06
CA TYR A 24 3.39 -8.68 2.96
C TYR A 24 4.78 -8.03 2.91
N LEU A 25 5.74 -8.52 3.72
CA LEU A 25 7.14 -8.08 3.66
C LEU A 25 7.76 -8.29 2.27
N LYS A 26 7.53 -9.44 1.62
CA LYS A 26 8.01 -9.67 0.25
C LYS A 26 7.47 -8.65 -0.75
N LYS A 27 6.20 -8.23 -0.61
CA LYS A 27 5.60 -7.19 -1.45
C LYS A 27 6.22 -5.82 -1.16
N LEU A 28 6.38 -5.49 0.12
CA LEU A 28 6.97 -4.24 0.56
C LEU A 28 8.42 -4.10 0.08
N ASP A 29 9.19 -5.20 0.08
CA ASP A 29 10.54 -5.25 -0.49
C ASP A 29 10.54 -4.96 -1.99
N ALA A 30 9.59 -5.52 -2.75
CA ALA A 30 9.45 -5.23 -4.17
C ALA A 30 9.08 -3.76 -4.42
N GLN A 31 8.18 -3.20 -3.61
CA GLN A 31 7.78 -1.79 -3.66
C GLN A 31 8.94 -0.85 -3.34
N LEU A 32 9.69 -1.10 -2.26
CA LEU A 32 10.89 -0.34 -1.90
C LEU A 32 11.95 -0.42 -2.99
N LYS A 33 12.22 -1.61 -3.54
CA LYS A 33 13.17 -1.79 -4.64
C LYS A 33 12.80 -0.98 -5.88
N LYS A 34 11.52 -0.97 -6.26
CA LYS A 34 11.03 -0.11 -7.36
C LYS A 34 11.15 1.37 -6.98
N GLY A 35 10.73 1.70 -5.77
CA GLY A 35 10.75 3.04 -5.21
C GLY A 35 12.12 3.70 -5.22
N TYR A 36 13.18 2.99 -4.78
CA TYR A 36 14.56 3.51 -4.86
C TYR A 36 15.04 3.71 -6.30
N LYS A 37 14.66 2.83 -7.24
CA LYS A 37 14.98 3.05 -8.66
C LYS A 37 14.32 4.31 -9.21
N ASP A 38 13.08 4.58 -8.79
CA ASP A 38 12.37 5.78 -9.19
C ASP A 38 12.94 7.03 -8.50
N LEU A 39 13.42 6.91 -7.25
CA LEU A 39 14.14 7.98 -6.56
C LEU A 39 15.44 8.36 -7.28
N ASP A 40 16.25 7.37 -7.70
CA ASP A 40 17.49 7.60 -8.46
C ASP A 40 17.22 8.35 -9.78
N LYS A 41 16.13 8.04 -10.47
CA LYS A 41 15.71 8.80 -11.67
C LYS A 41 15.35 10.24 -11.33
N LEU A 42 14.60 10.45 -10.25
CA LEU A 42 14.21 11.78 -9.79
C LEU A 42 15.42 12.61 -9.36
N GLU A 43 16.42 11.98 -8.73
CA GLU A 43 17.69 12.62 -8.37
C GLU A 43 18.46 13.06 -9.62
N LYS A 44 18.58 12.20 -10.64
CA LYS A 44 19.19 12.58 -11.93
C LYS A 44 18.47 13.73 -12.63
N ILE A 45 17.14 13.75 -12.57
CA ILE A 45 16.35 14.86 -13.13
C ILE A 45 16.62 16.14 -12.34
N LEU A 46 16.63 16.06 -11.00
CA LEU A 46 16.91 17.20 -10.14
C LEU A 46 18.31 17.78 -10.37
N ASP A 47 19.32 16.92 -10.48
CA ASP A 47 20.71 17.33 -10.74
C ASP A 47 20.84 18.05 -12.08
N LYS A 48 20.21 17.52 -13.14
CA LYS A 48 20.19 18.17 -14.45
C LYS A 48 19.55 19.56 -14.38
N GLN A 49 18.37 19.65 -13.78
CA GLN A 49 17.65 20.92 -13.62
C GLN A 49 18.43 21.91 -12.73
N GLY A 50 19.15 21.40 -11.74
CA GLY A 50 20.01 22.21 -10.89
C GLY A 50 21.18 22.80 -11.67
N GLN A 51 21.82 22.00 -12.51
CA GLN A 51 22.92 22.45 -13.37
C GLN A 51 22.48 23.48 -14.41
N ASP A 52 21.29 23.29 -15.00
CA ASP A 52 20.68 24.26 -15.92
C ASP A 52 20.50 25.64 -15.22
N VAL A 53 19.96 25.64 -14.00
CA VAL A 53 19.83 26.85 -13.17
C VAL A 53 21.19 27.47 -12.80
N GLU A 54 22.19 26.68 -12.42
CA GLU A 54 23.54 27.19 -12.10
C GLU A 54 24.20 27.85 -13.32
N ASN A 55 24.03 27.26 -14.50
CA ASN A 55 24.58 27.79 -15.76
C ASN A 55 23.92 29.12 -16.17
N LEU A 56 22.62 29.31 -15.87
CA LEU A 56 21.91 30.56 -16.16
C LEU A 56 22.13 31.67 -15.13
N GLU A 57 22.14 31.33 -13.84
CA GLU A 57 22.15 32.33 -12.76
C GLU A 57 23.57 32.63 -12.21
N GLY A 58 24.58 31.83 -12.57
CA GLY A 58 25.97 32.00 -12.11
C GLY A 58 26.16 31.87 -10.59
N LEU A 59 25.17 31.35 -9.88
CA LEU A 59 25.13 31.16 -8.43
C LEU A 59 25.09 29.67 -8.09
N SER A 60 25.76 29.24 -7.00
CA SER A 60 25.68 27.85 -6.54
C SER A 60 24.29 27.52 -5.96
N LEU A 61 23.84 26.28 -6.18
CA LEU A 61 22.55 25.74 -5.70
C LEU A 61 22.26 26.01 -4.21
N LYS A 62 23.31 26.05 -3.37
CA LYS A 62 23.20 26.30 -1.93
C LYS A 62 22.80 27.75 -1.60
N GLY A 63 23.26 28.72 -2.39
CA GLY A 63 22.87 30.13 -2.26
C GLY A 63 21.42 30.39 -2.72
N ILE A 64 20.96 29.62 -3.70
CA ILE A 64 19.60 29.67 -4.23
C ILE A 64 18.60 29.13 -3.18
N PHE A 65 18.92 28.01 -2.51
CA PHE A 65 18.06 27.40 -1.49
C PHE A 65 17.77 28.33 -0.30
N HIS A 66 18.76 29.13 0.13
CA HIS A 66 18.59 30.11 1.22
C HIS A 66 17.77 31.34 0.83
N LYS A 67 17.75 31.72 -0.46
CA LYS A 67 16.97 32.86 -0.97
C LYS A 67 15.47 32.52 -1.11
N ILE A 68 15.14 31.23 -1.29
CA ILE A 68 13.79 30.72 -1.58
C ILE A 68 12.82 30.76 -0.38
N LEU A 69 13.29 30.61 0.86
CA LEU A 69 12.43 30.69 2.05
C LEU A 69 12.06 32.12 2.45
N GLY A 70 12.62 33.13 1.77
CA GLY A 70 12.47 34.53 2.14
C GLY A 70 12.48 35.46 0.92
N SER A 71 11.41 35.45 0.13
CA SER A 71 10.72 36.65 -0.38
C SER A 71 9.93 36.34 -1.66
N LYS A 72 8.73 36.92 -1.69
CA LYS A 72 7.70 36.75 -2.71
C LYS A 72 7.80 37.90 -3.70
N LYS A 73 8.84 37.95 -4.54
CA LYS A 73 8.89 38.89 -5.68
C LYS A 73 9.69 38.32 -6.84
N GLU A 74 9.04 38.44 -7.99
CA GLU A 74 9.49 38.19 -9.37
C GLU A 74 9.73 36.73 -9.78
N GLN A 75 8.78 36.24 -10.60
CA GLN A 75 8.91 35.10 -11.48
C GLN A 75 10.09 35.33 -12.42
N GLU A 76 11.21 34.65 -12.20
CA GLU A 76 12.29 34.60 -13.19
C GLU A 76 12.80 33.16 -13.33
N GLY A 77 12.84 32.71 -14.59
CA GLY A 77 13.35 31.44 -15.08
C GLY A 77 12.34 30.28 -15.08
N LYS A 78 11.85 29.89 -16.27
CA LYS A 78 11.17 28.58 -16.48
C LYS A 78 11.99 27.43 -15.86
N GLU A 79 13.31 27.49 -15.98
CA GLU A 79 14.25 26.51 -15.42
C GLU A 79 14.23 26.47 -13.88
N ARG A 80 14.05 27.61 -13.21
CA ARG A 80 13.89 27.67 -11.75
C ARG A 80 12.59 27.00 -11.29
N GLN A 81 11.52 27.17 -12.06
CA GLN A 81 10.26 26.46 -11.80
C GLN A 81 10.41 24.94 -12.01
N GLU A 82 11.13 24.52 -13.06
CA GLU A 82 11.41 23.11 -13.34
C GLU A 82 12.26 22.46 -12.24
N TYR A 83 13.30 23.16 -11.73
CA TYR A 83 14.09 22.72 -10.59
C TYR A 83 13.25 22.56 -9.32
N LEU A 84 12.43 23.56 -8.96
CA LEU A 84 11.57 23.49 -7.78
C LEU A 84 10.57 22.33 -7.87
N GLN A 85 9.97 22.09 -9.04
CA GLN A 85 9.09 20.96 -9.25
C GLN A 85 9.81 19.61 -9.11
N ALA A 86 11.02 19.49 -9.67
CA ALA A 86 11.84 18.29 -9.51
C ALA A 86 12.19 18.05 -8.03
N ALA A 87 12.55 19.10 -7.30
CA ALA A 87 12.90 19.02 -5.88
C ALA A 87 11.72 18.57 -5.02
N LEU A 88 10.53 19.13 -5.27
CA LEU A 88 9.30 18.75 -4.58
C LEU A 88 8.95 17.27 -4.84
N LYS A 89 8.92 16.85 -6.12
CA LYS A 89 8.63 15.46 -6.49
C LYS A 89 9.61 14.48 -5.85
N ARG A 90 10.91 14.78 -5.88
CA ARG A 90 11.95 13.96 -5.24
C ARG A 90 11.73 13.87 -3.73
N ASN A 91 11.44 15.00 -3.06
CA ASN A 91 11.26 15.03 -1.61
C ASN A 91 9.99 14.28 -1.16
N GLU A 92 8.88 14.44 -1.88
CA GLU A 92 7.64 13.69 -1.64
C GLU A 92 7.86 12.19 -1.80
N HIS A 93 8.53 11.77 -2.88
CA HIS A 93 8.84 10.37 -3.11
C HIS A 93 9.78 9.80 -2.03
N LYS A 94 10.78 10.57 -1.61
CA LYS A 94 11.67 10.18 -0.50
C LYS A 94 10.90 9.97 0.80
N LYS A 95 10.02 10.90 1.18
CA LYS A 95 9.18 10.74 2.39
C LYS A 95 8.29 9.50 2.31
N SER A 96 7.75 9.19 1.13
CA SER A 96 6.98 7.96 0.91
C SER A 96 7.83 6.71 1.19
N LEU A 97 9.09 6.69 0.73
CA LEU A 97 10.01 5.59 1.00
C LEU A 97 10.35 5.45 2.48
N GLU A 98 10.60 6.57 3.18
CA GLU A 98 10.86 6.56 4.64
C GLU A 98 9.68 5.93 5.42
N LEU A 99 8.44 6.19 5.01
CA LEU A 99 7.26 5.58 5.61
C LEU A 99 7.21 4.06 5.35
N LEU A 100 7.49 3.63 4.11
CA LEU A 100 7.53 2.20 3.75
C LEU A 100 8.66 1.46 4.49
N GLU A 101 9.82 2.09 4.66
CA GLU A 101 10.94 1.56 5.44
C GLU A 101 10.55 1.39 6.92
N TYR A 102 9.88 2.39 7.50
CA TYR A 102 9.41 2.34 8.87
C TYR A 102 8.38 1.22 9.07
N GLU A 103 7.42 1.09 8.16
CA GLU A 103 6.46 -0.02 8.16
C GLU A 103 7.17 -1.38 8.08
N LYS A 104 8.15 -1.51 7.17
CA LYS A 104 8.96 -2.73 7.04
C LYS A 104 9.64 -3.09 8.35
N LYS A 105 10.24 -2.10 9.03
CA LYS A 105 10.90 -2.31 10.32
C LYS A 105 9.93 -2.87 11.36
N ILE A 106 8.74 -2.28 11.49
CA ILE A 106 7.70 -2.77 12.43
C ILE A 106 7.32 -4.22 12.12
N LEU A 107 7.14 -4.55 10.84
CA LEU A 107 6.74 -5.89 10.42
C LEU A 107 7.85 -6.92 10.67
N VAL A 108 9.11 -6.57 10.43
CA VAL A 108 10.26 -7.43 10.75
C VAL A 108 10.34 -7.69 12.26
N GLU A 109 10.13 -6.68 13.10
CA GLU A 109 10.10 -6.85 14.55
C GLU A 109 8.93 -7.74 15.01
N LYS A 110 7.75 -7.58 14.40
CA LYS A 110 6.60 -8.47 14.65
C LYS A 110 6.91 -9.91 14.23
N LEU A 111 7.54 -10.12 13.08
CA LEU A 111 7.92 -11.44 12.59
C LEU A 111 8.95 -12.11 13.51
N ALA A 112 9.91 -11.35 14.02
CA ALA A 112 10.91 -11.85 14.98
C ALA A 112 10.26 -12.41 16.26
N LYS A 113 9.15 -11.81 16.73
CA LYS A 113 8.37 -12.33 17.87
C LYS A 113 7.61 -13.62 17.56
N LEU A 114 7.44 -13.96 16.28
CA LEU A 114 6.74 -15.15 15.81
C LEU A 114 7.69 -16.22 15.25
N LYS A 115 9.02 -16.04 15.33
CA LYS A 115 10.02 -16.90 14.69
C LYS A 115 9.90 -18.39 15.04
N ASP A 116 9.47 -18.71 16.27
CA ASP A 116 9.36 -20.09 16.76
C ASP A 116 7.99 -20.73 16.47
N ILE A 117 7.02 -19.93 16.01
CA ILE A 117 5.64 -20.39 15.75
C ILE A 117 5.58 -21.45 14.65
N PRO A 118 6.28 -21.35 13.51
CA PRO A 118 6.31 -22.42 12.51
C PRO A 118 6.71 -23.78 13.09
N THR A 119 7.81 -23.83 13.83
CA THR A 119 8.29 -25.07 14.46
C THR A 119 7.31 -25.58 15.52
N GLN A 120 6.72 -24.70 16.34
CA GLN A 120 5.71 -25.10 17.31
C GLN A 120 4.44 -25.66 16.63
N ALA A 121 4.02 -25.08 15.51
CA ALA A 121 2.88 -25.56 14.74
C ALA A 121 3.15 -26.96 14.19
N GLU A 122 4.31 -27.15 13.56
CA GLU A 122 4.73 -28.44 13.02
C GLU A 122 4.78 -29.54 14.10
N LEU A 123 5.40 -29.26 15.25
CA LEU A 123 5.47 -30.21 16.36
C LEU A 123 4.09 -30.63 16.88
N LEU A 124 3.16 -29.68 17.03
CA LEU A 124 1.81 -29.98 17.50
C LEU A 124 0.99 -30.74 16.43
N ILE A 125 1.18 -30.43 15.14
CA ILE A 125 0.54 -31.19 14.05
C ILE A 125 1.05 -32.64 14.07
N GLN A 126 2.37 -32.84 14.13
CA GLN A 126 2.98 -34.17 14.17
C GLN A 126 2.55 -34.95 15.40
N GLN A 127 2.45 -34.31 16.57
CA GLN A 127 1.94 -34.94 17.77
C GLN A 127 0.49 -35.41 17.59
N ARG A 128 -0.38 -34.56 17.02
CA ARG A 128 -1.78 -34.93 16.71
C ARG A 128 -1.84 -36.13 15.76
N GLU A 129 -1.03 -36.10 14.71
CA GLU A 129 -0.95 -37.19 13.73
C GLU A 129 -0.50 -38.49 14.39
N SER A 130 0.59 -38.46 15.17
CA SER A 130 1.08 -39.63 15.91
C SER A 130 0.01 -40.18 16.86
N ASP A 131 -0.63 -39.32 17.66
CA ASP A 131 -1.63 -39.74 18.64
C ASP A 131 -2.86 -40.41 17.99
N LEU A 132 -3.31 -39.90 16.83
CA LEU A 132 -4.42 -40.49 16.09
C LEU A 132 -4.04 -41.79 15.39
N MET A 133 -2.78 -41.91 14.95
CA MET A 133 -2.29 -43.08 14.22
C MET A 133 -1.79 -44.21 15.13
N LYS A 134 -1.55 -43.96 16.43
CA LYS A 134 -1.08 -44.96 17.42
C LYS A 134 -1.88 -46.26 17.44
N SER A 135 -3.18 -46.20 17.20
CA SER A 135 -4.05 -47.39 17.22
C SER A 135 -4.07 -48.16 15.90
N GLY A 136 -3.51 -47.61 14.80
CA GLY A 136 -3.55 -48.21 13.47
C GLY A 136 -4.95 -48.37 12.88
N THR A 137 -5.97 -47.75 13.48
CA THR A 137 -7.37 -47.98 13.10
C THR A 137 -7.81 -47.14 11.90
N PRO A 138 -8.74 -47.65 11.06
CA PRO A 138 -9.40 -46.85 10.02
C PRO A 138 -10.12 -45.62 10.59
N VAL A 139 -10.58 -45.68 11.84
CA VAL A 139 -11.22 -44.56 12.55
C VAL A 139 -10.22 -43.42 12.78
N GLY A 140 -8.99 -43.73 13.23
CA GLY A 140 -7.93 -42.75 13.41
C GLY A 140 -7.59 -42.00 12.11
N MET A 141 -7.48 -42.72 10.99
CA MET A 141 -7.26 -42.11 9.67
C MET A 141 -8.42 -41.18 9.26
N ARG A 142 -9.67 -41.60 9.47
CA ARG A 142 -10.84 -40.76 9.18
C ARG A 142 -10.86 -39.48 10.03
N ILE A 143 -10.53 -39.58 11.32
CA ILE A 143 -10.43 -38.41 12.21
C ILE A 143 -9.33 -37.48 11.72
N LEU A 144 -8.18 -38.00 11.31
CA LEU A 144 -7.09 -37.19 10.79
C LEU A 144 -7.50 -36.44 9.51
N THR A 145 -8.18 -37.11 8.58
CA THR A 145 -8.70 -36.48 7.37
C THR A 145 -9.67 -35.34 7.71
N ILE A 146 -10.62 -35.57 8.63
CA ILE A 146 -11.56 -34.53 9.09
C ILE A 146 -10.81 -33.38 9.75
N ALA A 147 -9.81 -33.66 10.59
CA ALA A 147 -9.01 -32.63 11.25
C ALA A 147 -8.27 -31.74 10.24
N LYS A 148 -7.68 -32.34 9.18
CA LYS A 148 -7.04 -31.59 8.09
C LYS A 148 -8.04 -30.72 7.33
N GLN A 149 -9.25 -31.23 7.05
CA GLN A 149 -10.32 -30.45 6.42
C GLN A 149 -10.79 -29.28 7.29
N ILE A 150 -10.87 -29.47 8.61
CA ILE A 150 -11.17 -28.39 9.57
C ILE A 150 -10.09 -27.32 9.53
N ASP A 151 -8.81 -27.70 9.56
CA ASP A 151 -7.70 -26.75 9.53
C ASP A 151 -7.68 -25.94 8.21
N GLN A 152 -7.92 -26.60 7.08
CA GLN A 152 -8.08 -25.93 5.77
C GLN A 152 -9.27 -24.96 5.75
N SER A 153 -10.41 -25.38 6.30
CA SER A 153 -11.62 -24.56 6.36
C SER A 153 -11.45 -23.35 7.29
N ARG A 154 -10.69 -23.50 8.39
CA ARG A 154 -10.31 -22.38 9.27
C ARG A 154 -9.43 -21.38 8.54
N HIS A 155 -8.44 -21.86 7.79
CA HIS A 155 -7.58 -21.02 6.95
C HIS A 155 -8.42 -20.23 5.94
N LEU A 156 -9.22 -20.92 5.14
CA LEU A 156 -10.07 -20.27 4.13
C LEU A 156 -11.04 -19.24 4.74
N LYS A 157 -11.65 -19.56 5.89
CA LYS A 157 -12.54 -18.62 6.59
C LYS A 157 -11.83 -17.31 6.96
N ARG A 158 -10.55 -17.38 7.31
CA ARG A 158 -9.76 -16.20 7.64
C ARG A 158 -9.44 -15.38 6.40
N GLU A 159 -8.95 -16.01 5.33
CA GLU A 159 -8.70 -15.34 4.04
C GLU A 159 -9.96 -14.62 3.52
N ILE A 160 -11.13 -15.27 3.61
CA ILE A 160 -12.40 -14.65 3.24
C ILE A 160 -12.68 -13.40 4.07
N LYS A 161 -12.47 -13.47 5.39
CA LYS A 161 -12.66 -12.31 6.25
C LYS A 161 -11.72 -11.18 5.88
N GLU A 162 -10.44 -11.48 5.62
CA GLU A 162 -9.45 -10.47 5.24
C GLU A 162 -9.78 -9.82 3.89
N ALA A 163 -10.30 -10.59 2.94
CA ALA A 163 -10.82 -10.07 1.68
C ALA A 163 -12.04 -9.17 1.88
N ILE A 164 -12.99 -9.55 2.74
CA ILE A 164 -14.15 -8.72 3.09
C ILE A 164 -13.68 -7.40 3.72
N ASP A 165 -12.84 -7.47 4.75
CA ASP A 165 -12.33 -6.30 5.46
C ASP A 165 -11.60 -5.35 4.48
N ALA A 166 -10.71 -5.88 3.61
CA ALA A 166 -10.01 -5.07 2.61
C ALA A 166 -10.95 -4.47 1.55
N GLY A 167 -11.99 -5.20 1.15
CA GLY A 167 -13.02 -4.73 0.21
C GLY A 167 -13.87 -3.60 0.80
N GLU A 168 -14.29 -3.74 2.06
CA GLU A 168 -15.03 -2.70 2.79
C GLU A 168 -14.21 -1.42 2.95
N GLU A 169 -12.93 -1.54 3.35
CA GLU A 169 -12.03 -0.39 3.44
C GLU A 169 -11.87 0.30 2.07
N ALA A 170 -11.73 -0.47 0.97
CA ALA A 170 -11.62 0.07 -0.37
C ALA A 170 -12.90 0.80 -0.82
N MET A 171 -14.07 0.24 -0.51
CA MET A 171 -15.37 0.85 -0.80
C MET A 171 -15.54 2.21 -0.11
N VAL A 172 -15.15 2.33 1.16
CA VAL A 172 -15.22 3.60 1.90
C VAL A 172 -14.39 4.68 1.21
N LEU A 173 -13.14 4.39 0.82
CA LEU A 173 -12.30 5.37 0.14
C LEU A 173 -12.79 5.72 -1.26
N LEU A 174 -13.34 4.77 -1.99
CA LEU A 174 -13.95 5.03 -3.30
C LEU A 174 -15.14 5.99 -3.17
N ALA A 175 -15.99 5.80 -2.16
CA ALA A 175 -17.12 6.69 -1.89
C ALA A 175 -16.67 8.11 -1.50
N GLU A 176 -15.65 8.23 -0.63
CA GLU A 176 -15.05 9.53 -0.30
C GLU A 176 -14.46 10.21 -1.53
N MET A 177 -13.76 9.46 -2.38
CA MET A 177 -13.19 9.99 -3.62
C MET A 177 -14.29 10.46 -4.57
N GLU A 178 -15.36 9.67 -4.76
CA GLU A 178 -16.52 10.07 -5.56
C GLU A 178 -17.12 11.39 -5.05
N GLN A 179 -17.26 11.55 -3.72
CA GLN A 179 -17.76 12.77 -3.12
C GLN A 179 -16.87 13.97 -3.46
N TYR A 180 -15.54 13.83 -3.33
CA TYR A 180 -14.61 14.91 -3.70
C TYR A 180 -14.67 15.25 -5.19
N LEU A 181 -14.78 14.25 -6.08
CA LEU A 181 -14.92 14.45 -7.52
C LEU A 181 -16.23 15.18 -7.87
N ARG A 182 -17.35 14.81 -7.24
CA ARG A 182 -18.64 15.50 -7.41
C ARG A 182 -18.58 16.95 -6.92
N SER A 183 -17.96 17.18 -5.76
CA SER A 183 -17.74 18.54 -5.26
C SER A 183 -16.85 19.37 -6.19
N ALA A 184 -15.81 18.78 -6.79
CA ALA A 184 -14.97 19.46 -7.78
C ALA A 184 -15.77 19.83 -9.06
N ARG A 185 -16.63 18.93 -9.56
CA ARG A 185 -17.51 19.18 -10.72
C ARG A 185 -18.50 20.31 -10.49
N ASN A 186 -19.09 20.40 -9.29
CA ASN A 186 -20.07 21.44 -8.96
C ASN A 186 -19.47 22.85 -8.91
N TRP A 187 -18.14 22.98 -8.79
CA TRP A 187 -17.43 24.27 -8.85
C TRP A 187 -17.03 24.67 -10.28
N GLY A 188 -16.90 23.72 -11.21
CA GLY A 188 -16.63 24.00 -12.63
C GLY A 188 -17.78 24.70 -13.37
N ASN A 189 -19.03 24.51 -12.91
CA ASN A 189 -20.20 25.24 -13.43
C ASN A 189 -20.31 26.67 -12.91
N TRP A 190 -19.66 27.00 -11.78
CA TRP A 190 -19.69 28.35 -11.20
C TRP A 190 -18.70 29.32 -11.88
N ASP A 191 -17.58 28.82 -12.39
CA ASP A 191 -16.61 29.63 -13.15
C ASP A 191 -17.12 30.13 -14.51
N MET A 192 -18.18 29.51 -15.05
CA MET A 192 -18.85 30.00 -16.26
C MET A 192 -19.89 31.11 -15.98
N MET A 193 -20.24 31.38 -14.71
CA MET A 193 -21.09 32.50 -14.29
C MET A 193 -20.22 33.55 -13.59
N GLY A 194 -19.56 34.38 -14.38
CA GLY A 194 -18.52 35.33 -13.97
C GLY A 194 -18.68 35.97 -12.58
N GLY A 195 -17.73 35.69 -11.70
CA GLY A 195 -17.60 36.34 -10.40
C GLY A 195 -16.14 36.35 -9.95
N ARG A 196 -15.52 37.52 -9.96
CA ARG A 196 -14.12 37.74 -9.57
C ARG A 196 -13.93 37.55 -8.06
N GLY A 197 -12.86 36.82 -7.70
CA GLY A 197 -12.18 36.92 -6.40
C GLY A 197 -12.66 35.94 -5.33
N MET A 198 -11.72 35.15 -4.78
CA MET A 198 -11.81 34.19 -3.64
C MET A 198 -11.93 32.68 -3.95
N SER A 199 -11.96 32.22 -5.21
CA SER A 199 -12.16 30.77 -5.51
C SER A 199 -10.87 29.93 -5.70
N SER A 200 -9.69 30.54 -5.84
CA SER A 200 -8.46 29.82 -6.23
C SER A 200 -7.85 28.95 -5.12
N TYR A 201 -7.97 29.34 -3.83
CA TYR A 201 -7.37 28.58 -2.71
C TYR A 201 -8.17 27.32 -2.32
N VAL A 202 -9.50 27.35 -2.49
CA VAL A 202 -10.38 26.20 -2.21
C VAL A 202 -10.29 25.15 -3.34
N LYS A 203 -10.02 25.59 -4.58
CA LYS A 203 -9.80 24.72 -5.75
C LYS A 203 -8.62 23.76 -5.57
N HIS A 204 -7.48 24.21 -5.06
CA HIS A 204 -6.32 23.33 -4.86
C HIS A 204 -6.55 22.33 -3.71
N SER A 205 -7.14 22.75 -2.59
CA SER A 205 -7.40 21.86 -1.45
C SER A 205 -8.20 20.60 -1.81
N ASN A 206 -9.26 20.72 -2.62
CA ASN A 206 -10.10 19.55 -2.94
C ASN A 206 -9.48 18.63 -3.99
N ILE A 207 -8.71 19.18 -4.94
CA ILE A 207 -7.93 18.40 -5.91
C ILE A 207 -6.80 17.66 -5.22
N ASP A 208 -6.07 18.32 -4.32
CA ASP A 208 -5.01 17.71 -3.53
C ASP A 208 -5.57 16.63 -2.60
N LYS A 209 -6.74 16.84 -1.99
CA LYS A 209 -7.46 15.82 -1.23
C LYS A 209 -7.88 14.63 -2.11
N ALA A 210 -8.38 14.87 -3.32
CA ALA A 210 -8.74 13.80 -4.25
C ALA A 210 -7.50 12.99 -4.67
N ARG A 211 -6.37 13.65 -4.99
CA ARG A 211 -5.09 12.99 -5.30
C ARG A 211 -4.54 12.18 -4.11
N ALA A 212 -4.58 12.74 -2.90
CA ALA A 212 -4.17 12.00 -1.70
C ALA A 212 -5.03 10.75 -1.44
N ARG A 213 -6.34 10.84 -1.70
CA ARG A 213 -7.25 9.69 -1.60
C ARG A 213 -7.02 8.67 -2.71
N LEU A 214 -6.69 9.09 -3.94
CA LEU A 214 -6.38 8.18 -5.04
C LEU A 214 -5.25 7.20 -4.69
N HIS A 215 -4.12 7.70 -4.18
CA HIS A 215 -3.01 6.81 -3.81
C HIS A 215 -3.41 5.80 -2.75
N LYS A 216 -4.23 6.22 -1.77
CA LYS A 216 -4.72 5.33 -0.72
C LYS A 216 -5.75 4.33 -1.27
N THR A 217 -6.63 4.74 -2.17
CA THR A 217 -7.59 3.86 -2.87
C THR A 217 -6.87 2.82 -3.72
N GLN A 218 -5.85 3.22 -4.48
CA GLN A 218 -5.05 2.29 -5.28
C GLN A 218 -4.34 1.25 -4.40
N HIS A 219 -3.80 1.68 -3.26
CA HIS A 219 -3.20 0.76 -2.29
C HIS A 219 -4.23 -0.26 -1.76
N LEU A 220 -5.41 0.20 -1.34
CA LEU A 220 -6.45 -0.69 -0.81
C LEU A 220 -7.04 -1.63 -1.87
N LEU A 221 -7.21 -1.17 -3.11
CA LEU A 221 -7.66 -2.03 -4.22
C LEU A 221 -6.64 -3.12 -4.55
N ASN A 222 -5.34 -2.78 -4.54
CA ASN A 222 -4.28 -3.78 -4.67
C ASN A 222 -4.26 -4.75 -3.49
N ARG A 223 -4.52 -4.28 -2.27
CA ARG A 223 -4.66 -5.14 -1.09
C ARG A 223 -5.84 -6.09 -1.28
N PHE A 224 -7.01 -5.58 -1.62
CA PHE A 224 -8.22 -6.36 -1.86
C PHE A 224 -8.02 -7.42 -2.96
N GLU A 225 -7.44 -7.06 -4.11
CA GLU A 225 -7.11 -8.00 -5.19
C GLU A 225 -6.21 -9.14 -4.69
N ASN A 226 -5.27 -8.83 -3.80
CA ASN A 226 -4.38 -9.84 -3.23
C ASN A 226 -5.10 -10.76 -2.25
N GLU A 227 -5.92 -10.24 -1.34
CA GLU A 227 -6.68 -11.08 -0.41
C GLU A 227 -7.66 -11.98 -1.19
N LEU A 228 -8.26 -11.44 -2.26
CA LEU A 228 -9.09 -12.23 -3.16
C LEU A 228 -8.30 -13.38 -3.84
N ARG A 229 -7.05 -13.15 -4.25
CA ARG A 229 -6.18 -14.23 -4.76
C ARG A 229 -5.79 -15.28 -3.72
N ASP A 230 -5.91 -14.97 -2.43
CA ASP A 230 -5.70 -15.96 -1.37
C ASP A 230 -6.98 -16.78 -1.11
N VAL A 231 -8.15 -16.20 -1.35
CA VAL A 231 -9.44 -16.89 -1.30
C VAL A 231 -9.64 -17.83 -2.50
N TYR A 232 -9.33 -17.36 -3.71
CA TYR A 232 -9.49 -18.14 -4.94
C TYR A 232 -8.14 -18.48 -5.55
N ASN A 233 -8.00 -19.71 -6.06
CA ASN A 233 -6.81 -20.09 -6.80
C ASN A 233 -6.56 -19.10 -7.96
N PRO A 234 -5.30 -18.76 -8.31
CA PRO A 234 -4.96 -17.76 -9.34
C PRO A 234 -5.62 -18.00 -10.71
N HIS A 235 -6.00 -19.24 -11.01
CA HIS A 235 -6.66 -19.65 -12.25
C HIS A 235 -8.18 -19.38 -12.28
N GLN A 236 -8.79 -19.07 -11.13
CA GLN A 236 -10.24 -18.85 -10.99
C GLN A 236 -10.61 -17.37 -10.91
N LEU A 237 -9.62 -16.49 -10.75
CA LEU A 237 -9.85 -15.08 -10.47
C LEU A 237 -9.29 -14.21 -11.61
N ASN A 238 -10.13 -13.92 -12.60
CA ASN A 238 -9.82 -12.94 -13.65
C ASN A 238 -10.26 -11.53 -13.23
N LEU A 239 -9.72 -11.04 -12.11
CA LEU A 239 -9.92 -9.65 -11.69
C LEU A 239 -8.67 -8.88 -12.08
N SER A 240 -8.69 -8.31 -13.28
CA SER A 240 -7.76 -7.24 -13.65
C SER A 240 -8.42 -5.93 -13.30
N LEU A 241 -8.20 -5.43 -12.08
CA LEU A 241 -8.52 -4.05 -11.77
C LEU A 241 -7.57 -3.20 -12.62
N ASN A 242 -8.09 -2.60 -13.71
CA ASN A 242 -7.30 -1.78 -14.62
C ASN A 242 -7.01 -0.42 -13.95
N LEU A 243 -6.16 -0.45 -12.91
CA LEU A 243 -5.74 0.71 -12.13
C LEU A 243 -4.94 1.73 -12.96
N ASP A 244 -4.38 1.29 -14.10
CA ASP A 244 -3.74 2.17 -15.07
C ASP A 244 -4.75 3.08 -15.77
N SER A 245 -5.95 2.56 -16.07
CA SER A 245 -7.08 3.38 -16.56
C SER A 245 -7.51 4.41 -15.52
N PHE A 246 -7.57 3.99 -14.25
CA PHE A 246 -7.96 4.85 -13.13
C PHE A 246 -6.96 5.98 -12.86
N THR A 247 -5.65 5.67 -12.94
CA THR A 247 -4.58 6.67 -12.79
C THR A 247 -4.64 7.69 -13.93
N ARG A 248 -4.76 7.22 -15.19
CA ARG A 248 -4.91 8.10 -16.37
C ARG A 248 -6.16 8.97 -16.31
N PHE A 249 -7.28 8.45 -15.81
CA PHE A 249 -8.52 9.24 -15.65
C PHE A 249 -8.29 10.48 -14.79
N ILE A 250 -7.57 10.34 -13.67
CA ILE A 250 -7.29 11.48 -12.79
C ILE A 250 -6.26 12.45 -13.38
N ASP A 251 -5.22 11.95 -14.06
CA ASP A 251 -4.26 12.81 -14.76
C ASP A 251 -4.91 13.65 -15.88
N ILE A 252 -5.98 13.14 -16.50
CA ILE A 252 -6.74 13.84 -17.54
C ILE A 252 -7.74 14.84 -16.94
N PHE A 253 -8.34 14.51 -15.80
CA PHE A 253 -9.37 15.35 -15.16
C PHE A 253 -8.80 16.48 -14.28
N PHE A 254 -7.52 16.44 -13.87
CA PHE A 254 -6.89 17.41 -12.95
C PHE A 254 -5.43 17.71 -13.26
#